data_AF-A0A3C1IR75-F1
#
_entry.id   AF-A0A3C1IR75-F1
#
_cell.length_a   1.000
_cell.length_b   1.000
_cell.length_c   1.000
_cell.angle_alpha   90.00
_cell.angle_beta   90.00
_cell.angle_gamma   90.00
#
_symmetry.space_group_name_H-M   'P 1'
#
loop_
_entity.id
_entity.type
_entity.pdbx_description
1 polymer ?
#
loop_
_entity_poly.entity_id
_entity_poly.type
_entity_poly.pdbx_seq_one_letter_code
_entity_poly.pdbx_strand_id
1 'polypeptide(L)'
;TAFYMFRLYYRIFWWNKPDYSHHTPHDCEWVMTLPLIILAVISCVAGFIPFGSFVTYDGKELITHLDMGVAGTSVVVAVVAIVIATVLYRKENAMPDRIAGSMKTLHRAAYRRFYMDEIYQFVTHKIIFGIICKSIAWFDHTIVDGTMNALASVTNRASFAIRKLQSGSIQMYVWVYLIGALLLAAVTFVVLI
;
A
#
# COMPACT_ATOMS: atom_id res chain seq x y z
N THR A 1 13.20 18.53 14.71
CA THR A 1 12.83 19.15 13.42
C THR A 1 13.80 20.23 13.00
N ALA A 2 14.09 21.23 13.84
CA ALA A 2 14.99 22.35 13.54
C ALA A 2 16.37 21.90 12.99
N PHE A 3 17.03 20.95 13.65
CA PHE A 3 18.33 20.43 13.21
C PHE A 3 18.32 19.90 11.76
N TYR A 4 17.32 19.10 11.38
CA TYR A 4 17.23 18.52 10.03
C TYR A 4 16.97 19.59 8.96
N MET A 5 16.12 20.57 9.25
CA MET A 5 15.80 21.64 8.29
C MET A 5 17.00 22.56 8.04
N PHE A 6 17.69 22.98 9.09
CA PHE A 6 18.91 23.79 8.94
C PHE A 6 20.06 22.99 8.32
N ARG A 7 20.19 21.69 8.63
CA ARG A 7 21.12 20.80 7.93
C ARG A 7 20.86 20.80 6.43
N LEU A 8 19.59 20.68 6.01
CA LEU A 8 19.21 20.70 4.60
C LEU A 8 19.53 22.06 3.94
N TYR A 9 19.16 23.15 4.59
CA TYR A 9 19.43 24.52 4.14
C TYR A 9 20.93 24.77 3.89
N TYR A 10 21.79 24.49 4.86
CA TYR A 10 23.23 24.68 4.69
C TYR A 10 23.82 23.77 3.60
N ARG A 11 23.38 22.51 3.52
CA ARG A 11 23.87 21.58 2.49
C ARG A 11 23.47 21.97 1.07
N ILE A 12 22.30 22.58 0.87
CA ILE A 12 21.82 22.96 -0.46
C ILE A 12 22.45 24.29 -0.91
N PHE A 13 22.51 25.29 -0.01
CA PHE A 13 22.84 26.66 -0.40
C PHE A 13 24.29 27.07 -0.04
N TRP A 14 24.92 26.49 0.99
CA TRP A 14 26.27 26.87 1.46
C TRP A 14 27.38 25.91 1.03
N TRP A 15 27.06 24.68 0.69
CA TRP A 15 28.03 23.71 0.17
C TRP A 15 28.29 23.89 -1.33
N ASN A 16 29.38 23.29 -1.78
CA ASN A 16 29.91 23.42 -3.13
C ASN A 16 28.80 23.40 -4.19
N LYS A 17 28.80 24.44 -5.03
CA LYS A 17 27.90 24.54 -6.18
C LYS A 17 28.23 23.38 -7.13
N PRO A 18 27.27 22.48 -7.46
CA PRO A 18 27.52 21.45 -8.46
C PRO A 18 27.91 22.08 -9.80
N ASP A 19 28.70 21.37 -10.59
CA ASP A 19 29.11 21.84 -11.91
C ASP A 19 27.87 21.98 -12.82
N TYR A 20 27.47 23.22 -13.09
CA TYR A 20 26.29 23.56 -13.88
C TYR A 20 26.65 23.60 -15.37
N SER A 21 27.28 22.54 -15.88
CA SER A 21 27.82 22.46 -17.23
C SER A 21 26.79 22.71 -18.35
N HIS A 22 25.51 22.47 -18.08
CA HIS A 22 24.45 22.60 -19.08
C HIS A 22 23.30 23.55 -18.73
N HIS A 23 23.03 23.83 -17.45
CA HIS A 23 21.98 24.78 -17.04
C HIS A 23 22.34 25.48 -15.74
N THR A 24 22.61 26.78 -15.81
CA THR A 24 22.76 27.63 -14.63
C THR A 24 21.40 27.79 -13.95
N PRO A 25 21.31 27.67 -12.62
CA PRO A 25 20.07 27.96 -11.89
C PRO A 25 19.63 29.40 -12.19
N HIS A 26 18.44 29.55 -12.77
CA HIS A 26 17.78 30.84 -12.91
C HIS A 26 16.66 30.94 -11.88
N ASP A 27 16.25 32.16 -11.56
CA ASP A 27 15.11 32.38 -10.68
C ASP A 27 13.82 31.83 -11.30
N CYS A 28 12.92 31.36 -10.44
CA CYS A 28 11.64 30.80 -10.87
C CYS A 28 10.75 31.88 -11.50
N GLU A 29 10.02 31.50 -12.55
CA GLU A 29 9.04 32.38 -13.19
C GLU A 29 7.98 32.88 -12.20
N TRP A 30 7.36 34.01 -12.53
CA TRP A 30 6.39 34.68 -11.67
C TRP A 30 5.19 33.80 -11.29
N VAL A 31 4.87 32.82 -12.15
CA VAL A 31 3.80 31.83 -11.95
C VAL A 31 4.07 30.92 -10.73
N MET A 32 5.34 30.63 -10.40
CA MET A 32 5.71 29.86 -9.20
C MET A 32 6.02 30.77 -8.00
N THR A 33 6.61 31.94 -8.26
CA THR A 33 7.02 32.87 -7.20
C THR A 33 5.82 33.53 -6.51
N LEU A 34 4.76 33.86 -7.24
CA LEU A 34 3.57 34.50 -6.66
C LEU A 34 2.88 33.61 -5.60
N PRO A 35 2.57 32.32 -5.85
CA PRO A 35 2.03 31.44 -4.81
C PRO A 35 2.93 31.34 -3.57
N LEU A 36 4.26 31.26 -3.75
CA LEU A 36 5.21 31.16 -2.64
C LEU A 36 5.22 32.43 -1.77
N ILE A 37 5.17 33.62 -2.39
CA ILE A 37 5.12 34.89 -1.66
C ILE A 37 3.81 35.00 -0.86
N ILE A 38 2.67 34.66 -1.48
CA ILE A 38 1.37 34.71 -0.81
C ILE A 38 1.38 33.78 0.41
N LEU A 39 1.86 32.54 0.26
CA LEU A 39 1.99 31.60 1.38
C LEU A 39 2.93 32.09 2.48
N ALA A 40 4.04 32.75 2.11
CA ALA A 40 4.97 33.33 3.08
C ALA A 40 4.31 34.45 3.91
N VAL A 41 3.59 35.37 3.25
CA VAL A 41 2.87 36.46 3.92
C VAL A 41 1.80 35.91 4.86
N ILE A 42 1.01 34.92 4.41
CA ILE A 42 0.00 34.26 5.24
C ILE A 42 0.66 33.58 6.45
N SER A 43 1.80 32.90 6.26
CA SER A 43 2.52 32.23 7.36
C SER A 43 3.01 33.22 8.43
N CYS A 44 3.41 34.43 8.05
CA CYS A 44 3.81 35.48 8.99
C CYS A 44 2.62 36.01 9.81
N VAL A 45 1.43 36.12 9.22
CA VAL A 45 0.24 36.67 9.89
C VAL A 45 -0.55 35.61 10.66
N ALA A 46 -0.60 34.37 10.14
CA ALA A 46 -1.40 33.29 10.71
C ALA A 46 -1.04 32.98 12.17
N GLY A 47 0.24 33.13 12.56
CA GLY A 47 0.68 32.88 13.94
C GLY A 47 0.06 33.83 14.99
N PHE A 48 -0.45 34.99 14.58
CA PHE A 48 -1.13 35.94 15.48
C PHE A 48 -2.62 35.62 15.67
N ILE A 49 -3.19 34.73 14.84
CA ILE A 49 -4.59 34.32 14.94
C ILE A 49 -4.68 33.24 16.03
N PRO A 50 -5.53 33.41 17.07
CA PRO A 50 -5.64 32.45 18.17
C PRO A 50 -6.49 31.23 17.76
N PHE A 51 -5.93 30.36 16.93
CA PHE A 51 -6.59 29.15 16.42
C PHE A 51 -7.10 28.21 17.53
N GLY A 52 -6.55 28.27 18.75
CA GLY A 52 -7.02 27.47 19.89
C GLY A 52 -8.44 27.80 20.37
N SER A 53 -8.98 28.98 20.02
CA SER A 53 -10.38 29.34 20.27
C SER A 53 -11.28 28.97 19.07
N PHE A 54 -10.74 28.98 17.85
CA PHE A 54 -11.51 28.79 16.62
C PHE A 54 -11.55 27.35 16.09
N VAL A 55 -10.62 26.48 16.49
CA VAL A 55 -10.46 25.11 15.97
C VAL A 55 -10.55 24.10 17.12
N THR A 56 -11.73 23.95 17.69
CA THR A 56 -12.01 22.89 18.68
C THR A 56 -13.06 21.92 18.15
N TYR A 57 -12.74 20.63 18.16
CA TYR A 57 -13.67 19.54 17.79
C TYR A 57 -14.92 19.50 18.68
N ASP A 58 -14.80 19.93 19.94
CA ASP A 58 -15.84 19.82 20.98
C ASP A 58 -16.56 21.15 21.27
N GLY A 59 -16.33 22.20 20.47
CA GLY A 59 -16.99 23.51 20.59
C GLY A 59 -16.67 24.33 21.86
N LYS A 60 -15.76 23.85 22.72
CA LYS A 60 -15.28 24.56 23.92
C LYS A 60 -13.95 25.26 23.64
N GLU A 61 -13.77 26.45 24.20
CA GLU A 61 -12.50 27.17 24.09
C GLU A 61 -11.38 26.39 24.81
N LEU A 62 -10.30 26.09 24.11
CA LEU A 62 -9.12 25.47 24.70
C LEU A 62 -8.33 26.55 25.46
N ILE A 63 -8.71 26.81 26.70
CA ILE A 63 -7.97 27.70 27.61
C ILE A 63 -6.65 27.00 27.96
N THR A 64 -5.64 27.23 27.13
CA THR A 64 -4.29 26.69 27.34
C THR A 64 -3.55 27.63 28.28
N HIS A 65 -3.33 27.21 29.51
CA HIS A 65 -2.44 27.93 30.41
C HIS A 65 -1.03 27.88 29.82
N LEU A 66 -0.54 29.02 29.33
CA LEU A 66 0.78 29.11 28.74
C LEU A 66 1.83 29.03 29.87
N ASP A 67 2.35 27.83 30.10
CA ASP A 67 3.45 27.65 31.02
C ASP A 67 4.73 28.21 30.38
N MET A 68 5.16 29.37 30.87
CA MET A 68 6.33 30.06 30.36
C MET A 68 7.61 29.22 30.50
N GLY A 69 7.66 28.29 31.47
CA GLY A 69 8.75 27.34 31.63
C GLY A 69 8.83 26.35 30.48
N VAL A 70 7.69 25.78 30.07
CA VAL A 70 7.64 24.84 28.92
C VAL A 70 7.87 25.56 27.59
N ALA A 71 7.27 26.75 27.41
CA ALA A 71 7.46 27.55 26.21
C ALA A 71 8.93 28.00 26.06
N GLY A 72 9.52 28.54 27.14
CA GLY A 72 10.90 29.01 27.16
C GLY A 72 11.90 27.87 26.90
N THR A 73 11.74 26.74 27.59
CA THR A 73 12.63 25.57 27.40
C THR A 73 12.56 25.03 25.97
N SER A 74 11.36 24.99 25.38
CA SER A 74 11.18 24.54 23.99
C SER A 74 11.88 25.45 22.98
N VAL A 75 11.79 26.77 23.16
CA VAL A 75 12.49 27.75 22.31
C VAL A 75 14.01 27.61 22.45
N VAL A 76 14.51 27.46 23.68
CA VAL A 76 15.95 27.27 23.94
C VAL A 76 16.46 26.00 23.25
N VAL A 77 15.76 24.87 23.38
CA VAL A 77 16.14 23.61 22.73
C VAL A 77 16.16 23.77 21.20
N ALA A 78 15.19 24.48 20.62
CA ALA A 78 15.17 24.76 19.20
C ALA A 78 16.37 25.60 18.75
N VAL A 79 16.71 26.67 19.48
CA VAL A 79 17.88 27.52 19.18
C VAL A 79 19.18 26.73 19.30
N VAL A 80 19.35 25.92 20.35
CA VAL A 80 20.52 25.06 20.53
C VAL A 80 20.67 24.09 19.34
N ALA A 81 19.57 23.49 18.87
CA ALA A 81 19.59 22.62 17.70
C ALA A 81 20.02 23.34 16.42
N ILE A 82 19.61 24.60 16.22
CA ILE A 82 20.01 25.44 15.09
C ILE A 82 21.50 25.77 15.18
N VAL A 83 22.00 26.12 16.36
CA VAL A 83 23.42 26.40 16.59
C VAL A 83 24.27 25.18 16.29
N ILE A 84 23.89 24.00 16.80
CA ILE A 84 24.61 22.74 16.52
C ILE A 84 24.61 22.44 15.01
N ALA A 85 23.47 22.58 14.32
CA ALA A 85 23.40 22.39 12.87
C ALA A 85 24.30 23.37 12.11
N THR A 86 24.32 24.64 12.53
CA THR A 86 25.14 25.69 11.91
C THR A 86 26.64 25.40 12.08
N VAL A 87 27.07 25.01 13.28
CA VAL A 87 28.48 24.66 13.52
C VAL A 87 28.93 23.46 12.69
N LEU A 88 28.07 22.44 12.55
CA LEU A 88 28.39 21.21 11.82
C LEU A 88 28.36 21.36 10.29
N TYR A 89 27.43 22.16 9.75
CA TYR A 89 27.13 22.17 8.30
C TYR A 89 27.42 23.50 7.57
N ARG A 90 27.77 24.59 8.27
CA ARG A 90 28.07 25.89 7.61
C ARG A 90 29.27 25.82 6.66
N LYS A 91 30.24 24.95 6.91
CA LYS A 91 31.41 24.72 6.05
C LYS A 91 31.58 23.24 5.78
N GLU A 92 32.16 22.91 4.63
CA GLU A 92 32.54 21.53 4.31
C GLU A 92 33.59 21.02 5.27
N ASN A 93 33.26 19.93 5.95
CA ASN A 93 34.05 19.40 7.04
C ASN A 93 33.74 17.91 7.22
N ALA A 94 34.74 17.14 7.67
CA ALA A 94 34.62 15.71 7.93
C ALA A 94 33.97 15.38 9.29
N MET A 95 33.60 16.39 10.10
CA MET A 95 33.00 16.16 11.43
C MET A 95 31.67 15.38 11.37
N PRO A 96 30.70 15.70 10.49
CA PRO A 96 29.48 14.91 10.37
C PRO A 96 29.74 13.44 10.00
N ASP A 97 30.72 13.19 9.13
CA ASP A 97 31.09 11.83 8.70
C ASP A 97 31.79 11.05 9.83
N ARG A 98 32.58 11.73 10.66
CA ARG A 98 33.18 11.12 11.87
C ARG A 98 32.12 10.73 12.90
N ILE A 99 31.09 11.56 13.10
CA ILE A 99 29.97 11.26 14.00
C ILE A 99 29.13 10.08 13.45
N ALA A 100 28.88 10.06 12.14
CA ALA A 100 28.25 8.90 11.49
C ALA A 100 29.11 7.63 11.63
N GLY A 101 30.44 7.78 11.58
CA GLY A 101 31.43 6.73 11.74
C GLY A 101 31.57 6.17 13.16
N SER A 102 31.23 6.93 14.21
CA SER A 102 31.22 6.44 15.59
C SER A 102 29.94 5.68 15.92
N MET A 103 28.80 6.11 15.37
CA MET A 103 27.47 5.51 15.60
C MET A 103 26.95 4.76 14.37
N LYS A 104 27.78 3.91 13.77
CA LYS A 104 27.46 3.24 12.48
C LYS A 104 26.14 2.48 12.51
N THR A 105 25.82 1.79 13.60
CA THR A 105 24.59 1.00 13.73
C THR A 105 23.34 1.89 13.73
N LEU A 106 23.32 2.94 14.57
CA LEU A 106 22.20 3.86 14.65
C LEU A 106 22.05 4.67 13.37
N HIS A 107 23.16 5.14 12.81
CA HIS A 107 23.16 5.86 11.54
C HIS A 107 22.64 4.97 10.40
N ARG A 108 23.09 3.70 10.33
CA ARG A 108 22.60 2.73 9.34
C ARG A 108 21.10 2.43 9.52
N ALA A 109 20.63 2.29 10.76
CA ALA A 109 19.21 2.10 11.03
C ALA A 109 18.37 3.31 10.58
N ALA A 110 18.76 4.53 10.96
CA ALA A 110 18.08 5.75 10.53
C ALA A 110 18.15 5.95 9.00
N TYR A 111 19.27 5.61 8.38
CA TYR A 111 19.45 5.67 6.92
C TYR A 111 18.53 4.71 6.17
N ARG A 112 18.33 3.49 6.69
CA ARG A 112 17.36 2.51 6.18
C ARG A 112 15.94 2.72 6.72
N ARG A 113 15.57 3.95 7.11
CA ARG A 113 14.22 4.29 7.62
C ARG A 113 13.74 3.33 8.73
N PHE A 114 14.65 2.95 9.63
CA PHE A 114 14.43 1.98 10.70
C PHE A 114 13.95 0.60 10.25
N TYR A 115 14.30 0.18 9.03
CA TYR A 115 13.91 -1.09 8.43
C TYR A 115 12.39 -1.29 8.27
N MET A 116 11.59 -0.23 8.43
CA MET A 116 10.14 -0.32 8.33
C MET A 116 9.72 -0.74 6.92
N ASP A 117 10.35 -0.15 5.89
CA ASP A 117 10.07 -0.46 4.49
C ASP A 117 10.38 -1.95 4.20
N GLU A 118 11.50 -2.47 4.69
CA GLU A 118 11.89 -3.88 4.55
C GLU A 118 10.94 -4.84 5.28
N ILE A 119 10.47 -4.47 6.48
CA ILE A 119 9.48 -5.26 7.23
C ILE A 119 8.16 -5.28 6.46
N TYR A 120 7.67 -4.14 5.98
CA TYR A 120 6.45 -4.09 5.18
C TYR A 120 6.58 -4.95 3.93
N GLN A 121 7.68 -4.81 3.18
CA GLN A 121 7.92 -5.63 1.99
C GLN A 121 8.00 -7.13 2.33
N PHE A 122 8.66 -7.50 3.42
CA PHE A 122 8.74 -8.88 3.88
C PHE A 122 7.36 -9.44 4.21
N VAL A 123 6.55 -8.72 5.00
CA VAL A 123 5.20 -9.15 5.36
C VAL A 123 4.34 -9.29 4.11
N THR A 124 4.32 -8.29 3.23
CA THR A 124 3.47 -8.33 2.04
C THR A 124 3.93 -9.39 1.05
N HIS A 125 5.19 -9.43 0.66
CA HIS A 125 5.64 -10.32 -0.41
C HIS A 125 5.85 -11.75 0.09
N LYS A 126 6.52 -11.93 1.23
CA LYS A 126 6.89 -13.26 1.70
C LYS A 126 5.72 -13.96 2.39
N ILE A 127 5.01 -13.25 3.26
CA ILE A 127 3.92 -13.84 4.05
C ILE A 127 2.63 -13.83 3.24
N ILE A 128 2.16 -12.65 2.81
CA ILE A 128 0.84 -12.55 2.16
C ILE A 128 0.88 -13.21 0.78
N PHE A 129 1.74 -12.76 -0.14
CA PHE A 129 1.76 -13.32 -1.49
C PHE A 129 2.36 -14.72 -1.56
N GLY A 130 3.47 -14.94 -0.84
CA GLY A 130 4.21 -16.20 -0.89
C GLY A 130 3.49 -17.38 -0.23
N ILE A 131 2.75 -17.15 0.85
CA ILE A 131 2.06 -18.21 1.60
C ILE A 131 0.57 -18.16 1.30
N ILE A 132 -0.11 -17.08 1.69
CA ILE A 132 -1.57 -17.02 1.70
C ILE A 132 -2.14 -17.07 0.27
N CYS A 133 -1.72 -16.13 -0.59
CA CYS A 133 -2.27 -16.06 -1.94
C CYS A 133 -1.91 -17.31 -2.77
N LYS A 134 -0.70 -17.84 -2.62
CA LYS A 134 -0.28 -19.06 -3.34
C LYS A 134 -1.07 -20.29 -2.90
N SER A 135 -1.34 -20.44 -1.61
CA SER A 135 -2.18 -21.53 -1.10
C SER A 135 -3.62 -21.43 -1.61
N ILE A 136 -4.19 -20.22 -1.61
CA ILE A 136 -5.55 -19.99 -2.12
C ILE A 136 -5.62 -20.27 -3.64
N ALA A 137 -4.65 -19.78 -4.41
CA ALA A 137 -4.60 -20.02 -5.85
C ALA A 137 -4.44 -21.52 -6.19
N TRP A 138 -3.64 -22.24 -5.42
CA TRP A 138 -3.52 -23.69 -5.56
C TRP A 138 -4.84 -24.41 -5.24
N PHE A 139 -5.54 -23.99 -4.18
CA PHE A 139 -6.83 -24.55 -3.81
C PHE A 139 -7.87 -24.36 -4.91
N ASP A 140 -7.97 -23.15 -5.45
CA ASP A 140 -8.90 -22.81 -6.53
C ASP A 140 -8.63 -23.66 -7.80
N HIS A 141 -7.39 -23.65 -8.30
CA HIS A 141 -7.03 -24.40 -9.50
C HIS A 141 -7.05 -25.92 -9.33
N THR A 142 -6.84 -26.46 -8.13
CA THR A 142 -6.78 -27.90 -7.93
C THR A 142 -8.14 -28.47 -7.56
N ILE A 143 -8.83 -27.82 -6.62
CA ILE A 143 -10.06 -28.36 -6.03
C ILE A 143 -11.27 -27.79 -6.75
N VAL A 144 -11.36 -26.47 -6.94
CA VAL A 144 -12.54 -25.86 -7.57
C VAL A 144 -12.58 -26.22 -9.05
N ASP A 145 -11.51 -25.93 -9.80
CA ASP A 145 -11.44 -26.27 -11.22
C ASP A 145 -11.47 -27.79 -11.45
N GLY A 146 -10.78 -28.55 -10.57
CA GLY A 146 -10.73 -30.00 -10.65
C GLY A 146 -12.11 -30.65 -10.48
N THR A 147 -12.91 -30.17 -9.52
CA THR A 147 -14.28 -30.67 -9.32
C THR A 147 -15.18 -30.33 -10.51
N MET A 148 -15.06 -29.12 -11.07
CA MET A 148 -15.86 -28.72 -12.23
C MET A 148 -15.51 -29.54 -13.47
N ASN A 149 -14.21 -29.77 -13.73
CA ASN A 149 -13.76 -30.62 -14.83
C ASN A 149 -14.19 -32.07 -14.66
N ALA A 150 -14.16 -32.59 -13.42
CA ALA A 150 -14.65 -33.93 -13.12
C ALA A 150 -16.15 -34.06 -13.45
N LEU A 151 -16.98 -33.10 -13.02
CA LEU A 151 -18.41 -33.07 -13.36
C LEU A 151 -18.62 -33.05 -14.88
N ALA A 152 -17.94 -32.16 -15.59
CA ALA A 152 -18.03 -32.09 -17.06
C ALA A 152 -17.63 -33.42 -17.72
N SER A 153 -16.59 -34.10 -17.21
CA SER A 153 -16.14 -35.39 -17.72
C SER A 153 -17.18 -36.50 -17.52
N VAL A 154 -17.86 -36.51 -16.36
CA VAL A 154 -18.92 -37.48 -16.05
C VAL A 154 -20.12 -37.25 -16.96
N THR A 155 -20.56 -36.00 -17.11
CA THR A 155 -21.67 -35.66 -18.02
C THR A 155 -21.35 -36.05 -19.46
N ASN A 156 -20.18 -35.70 -19.96
CA ASN A 156 -19.77 -36.09 -21.32
C ASN A 156 -19.73 -37.61 -21.50
N ARG A 157 -19.18 -38.36 -20.55
CA ARG A 157 -19.17 -39.83 -20.60
C ARG A 157 -20.58 -40.40 -20.61
N ALA A 158 -21.49 -39.87 -19.78
CA ALA A 158 -22.89 -40.27 -19.79
C ALA A 158 -23.55 -39.96 -21.15
N SER A 159 -23.30 -38.77 -21.72
CA SER A 159 -23.79 -38.40 -23.05
C SER A 159 -23.28 -39.34 -24.14
N PHE A 160 -22.00 -39.72 -24.13
CA PHE A 160 -21.45 -40.69 -25.09
C PHE A 160 -22.02 -42.10 -24.91
N ALA A 161 -22.31 -42.52 -23.67
CA ALA A 161 -22.96 -43.80 -23.40
C ALA A 161 -24.41 -43.81 -23.93
N ILE A 162 -25.19 -42.76 -23.66
CA ILE A 162 -26.56 -42.61 -24.16
C ILE A 162 -26.57 -42.53 -25.68
N ARG A 163 -25.63 -41.81 -26.29
CA ARG A 163 -25.51 -41.71 -27.75
C ARG A 163 -25.37 -43.07 -28.43
N LYS A 164 -24.70 -44.05 -27.80
CA LYS A 164 -24.58 -45.41 -28.34
C LYS A 164 -25.90 -46.18 -28.36
N LEU A 165 -26.90 -45.81 -27.54
CA LEU A 165 -28.23 -46.42 -27.56
C LEU A 165 -29.06 -45.96 -28.77
N GLN A 166 -28.68 -44.87 -29.43
CA GLN A 166 -29.32 -44.39 -30.65
C GLN A 166 -28.57 -44.91 -31.89
N SER A 167 -28.98 -46.09 -32.38
CA SER A 167 -28.37 -46.76 -33.55
C SER A 167 -28.85 -46.23 -34.91
N GLY A 168 -29.88 -45.37 -34.93
CA GLY A 168 -30.44 -44.80 -36.16
C GLY A 168 -31.29 -45.77 -36.99
N SER A 169 -31.39 -47.04 -36.59
CA SER A 169 -32.25 -48.04 -37.26
C SER A 169 -33.68 -47.98 -36.73
N ILE A 170 -34.64 -47.75 -37.62
CA ILE A 170 -36.07 -47.68 -37.28
C ILE A 170 -36.55 -48.97 -36.59
N GLN A 171 -36.02 -50.12 -37.01
CA GLN A 171 -36.41 -51.42 -36.45
C GLN A 171 -36.07 -51.55 -34.96
N MET A 172 -34.92 -51.03 -34.53
CA MET A 172 -34.51 -51.11 -33.12
C MET A 172 -35.45 -50.30 -32.22
N TYR A 173 -35.92 -49.14 -32.69
CA TYR A 173 -36.87 -48.31 -31.94
C TYR A 173 -38.23 -48.99 -31.77
N VAL A 174 -38.72 -49.70 -32.80
CA VAL A 174 -40.00 -50.44 -32.73
C VAL A 174 -39.94 -51.54 -31.67
N TRP A 175 -38.84 -52.31 -31.62
CA TRP A 175 -38.65 -53.34 -30.60
C TRP A 175 -38.62 -52.77 -29.19
N VAL A 176 -37.91 -51.66 -28.98
CA VAL A 176 -37.86 -50.98 -27.67
C VAL A 176 -39.25 -50.51 -27.24
N TYR A 177 -40.05 -49.95 -28.16
CA TYR A 177 -41.40 -49.49 -27.87
C TYR A 177 -42.33 -50.64 -27.48
N LEU A 178 -42.31 -51.75 -28.23
CA LEU A 178 -43.15 -52.92 -27.93
C LEU A 178 -42.81 -53.56 -26.58
N ILE A 179 -41.52 -53.73 -26.28
CA ILE A 179 -41.06 -54.25 -24.99
C ILE A 179 -41.44 -53.29 -23.85
N GLY A 180 -41.26 -51.98 -24.06
CA GLY A 180 -41.64 -50.95 -23.08
C GLY A 180 -43.15 -50.94 -22.79
N ALA A 181 -43.99 -51.04 -23.81
CA ALA A 181 -45.45 -51.10 -23.64
C ALA A 181 -45.90 -52.37 -22.91
N LEU A 182 -45.30 -53.52 -23.23
CA LEU A 182 -45.61 -54.79 -22.57
C LEU A 182 -45.18 -54.77 -21.09
N LEU A 183 -44.00 -54.21 -20.79
CA LEU A 183 -43.55 -54.02 -19.41
C LEU A 183 -44.46 -53.09 -18.62
N LEU A 184 -44.85 -51.94 -19.19
CA LEU A 184 -45.79 -51.03 -18.54
C LEU A 184 -47.13 -51.70 -18.26
N ALA A 185 -47.68 -52.43 -19.24
CA ALA A 185 -48.92 -53.17 -19.07
C ALA A 185 -48.81 -54.21 -17.93
N ALA A 186 -47.71 -54.96 -17.88
CA ALA A 186 -47.46 -55.94 -16.81
C ALA A 186 -47.34 -55.28 -15.43
N VAL A 187 -46.59 -54.17 -15.32
CA VAL A 187 -46.47 -53.43 -14.05
C VAL A 187 -47.83 -52.89 -13.61
N THR A 188 -48.60 -52.29 -14.52
CA THR A 188 -49.94 -51.78 -14.18
C THR A 188 -50.89 -52.90 -13.78
N PHE A 189 -50.84 -54.06 -14.43
CA PHE A 189 -51.66 -55.22 -14.08
C PHE A 189 -51.32 -55.76 -12.69
N VAL A 190 -50.04 -55.81 -12.33
CA VAL A 190 -49.58 -56.22 -10.99
C VAL A 190 -49.93 -55.20 -9.91
N VAL A 191 -49.99 -53.91 -10.23
CA VAL A 191 -50.34 -52.84 -9.28
C VAL A 191 -51.86 -52.69 -9.10
N LEU A 192 -52.64 -53.07 -10.11
CA LEU A 192 -54.11 -52.93 -10.11
C LEU A 192 -54.83 -54.20 -9.62
N ILE A 193 -54.11 -55.33 -9.52
CA ILE A 193 -54.49 -56.55 -8.77
C ILE A 193 -54.10 -56.38 -7.30
#